data_AF-A0A931Q0A9-F1
#
_entry.id   AF-A0A931Q0A9-F1
#
_cell.length_a   1.000
_cell.length_b   1.000
_cell.length_c   1.000
_cell.angle_alpha   90.00
_cell.angle_beta   90.00
_cell.angle_gamma   90.00
#
_symmetry.space_group_name_H-M   'P 1'
#
loop_
_entity.id
_entity.type
_entity.pdbx_description
1 polymer ?
#
loop_
_entity_poly.entity_id
_entity_poly.type
_entity_poly.pdbx_seq_one_letter_code
_entity_poly.pdbx_strand_id
1 'polypeptide(L)'
;MIPETIYLDKAKQYLDAWNRLDADAIINTFAAGGIYSDPASGEISGEAIAANAKRLWTAFPDLSFDIVSLAEAGKGKVAAEWIMKGTNKGSFNGLPPTNRIISLPGADVMEIGTDGIRRVNGYFDTKTLAEQLGLQVLIQPHKLGPFSFGFSASVQSGNKTKPGAFGITTIWNADADTAEIRELTRKTATEMLGMEGFIGLTTMRIGDRGITISAWEKPEQIMQLRKGGTHAEAMKRFWAELSHSAFTSVWVPHHINPMLIRCTTCGKMNAHDIKSGVCSCGETLPEAPAYY
;
A
#
# COMPACT_ATOMS: atom_id res chain seq x y z
N MET A 1 -35.41 33.65 -18.50
CA MET A 1 -34.71 33.72 -17.20
C MET A 1 -34.74 32.30 -16.64
N ILE A 2 -33.59 31.66 -16.48
CA ILE A 2 -33.53 30.30 -15.94
C ILE A 2 -33.71 30.43 -14.42
N PRO A 3 -34.63 29.70 -13.77
CA PRO A 3 -34.77 29.75 -12.31
C PRO A 3 -33.46 29.32 -11.65
N GLU A 4 -32.97 30.07 -10.66
CA GLU A 4 -31.76 29.73 -9.88
C GLU A 4 -31.77 28.27 -9.40
N THR A 5 -32.95 27.72 -9.09
CA THR A 5 -33.09 26.36 -8.56
C THR A 5 -32.63 25.21 -9.47
N ILE A 6 -32.54 25.41 -10.80
CA ILE A 6 -32.27 24.28 -11.72
C ILE A 6 -30.87 23.67 -11.54
N TYR A 7 -29.87 24.49 -11.20
CA TYR A 7 -28.50 24.02 -11.04
C TYR A 7 -28.34 23.20 -9.76
N LEU A 8 -28.90 23.70 -8.66
CA LEU A 8 -28.93 23.00 -7.38
C LEU A 8 -29.72 21.70 -7.46
N ASP A 9 -30.85 21.68 -8.17
CA ASP A 9 -31.66 20.46 -8.33
C ASP A 9 -30.92 19.40 -9.16
N LYS A 10 -30.19 19.81 -10.21
CA LYS A 10 -29.36 18.88 -10.99
C LYS A 10 -28.19 18.33 -10.16
N ALA A 11 -27.56 19.17 -9.34
CA ALA A 11 -26.50 18.73 -8.42
C ALA A 11 -27.03 17.73 -7.37
N LYS A 12 -28.21 17.97 -6.79
CA LYS A 12 -28.88 17.02 -5.88
C LYS A 12 -29.16 15.69 -6.56
N GLN A 13 -29.70 15.70 -7.79
CA GLN A 13 -29.96 14.48 -8.56
C GLN A 13 -28.67 13.63 -8.74
N TYR A 14 -27.54 14.29 -8.99
CA TYR A 14 -26.24 13.65 -9.13
C TYR A 14 -25.77 13.01 -7.81
N LEU A 15 -25.82 13.77 -6.71
CA LEU A 15 -25.43 13.29 -5.38
C LEU A 15 -26.35 12.15 -4.88
N ASP A 16 -27.65 12.26 -5.14
CA ASP A 16 -28.61 11.21 -4.79
C ASP A 16 -28.40 9.95 -5.62
N ALA A 17 -27.96 10.06 -6.89
CA ALA A 17 -27.63 8.91 -7.72
C ALA A 17 -26.43 8.12 -7.18
N TRP A 18 -25.41 8.82 -6.65
CA TRP A 18 -24.32 8.19 -5.91
C TRP A 18 -24.81 7.46 -4.66
N ASN A 19 -25.66 8.09 -3.85
CA ASN A 19 -26.22 7.48 -2.63
C ASN A 19 -27.18 6.30 -2.91
N ARG A 20 -27.79 6.24 -4.10
CA ARG A 20 -28.58 5.09 -4.56
C ARG A 20 -27.76 3.97 -5.20
N LEU A 21 -26.44 4.16 -5.34
CA LEU A 21 -25.55 3.24 -6.05
C LEU A 21 -26.05 2.96 -7.49
N ASP A 22 -26.54 4.01 -8.16
CA ASP A 22 -27.18 3.92 -9.48
C ASP A 22 -26.32 4.61 -10.54
N ALA A 23 -25.51 3.81 -11.24
CA ALA A 23 -24.56 4.31 -12.22
C ALA A 23 -25.24 4.95 -13.43
N ASP A 24 -26.39 4.42 -13.85
CA ASP A 24 -27.12 4.92 -15.01
C ASP A 24 -27.77 6.28 -14.65
N ALA A 25 -28.29 6.41 -13.43
CA ALA A 25 -28.77 7.70 -12.92
C ALA A 25 -27.64 8.74 -12.82
N ILE A 26 -26.41 8.34 -12.45
CA ILE A 26 -25.24 9.24 -12.48
C ILE A 26 -25.03 9.74 -13.91
N ILE A 27 -24.90 8.84 -14.89
CA ILE A 27 -24.66 9.20 -16.29
C ILE A 27 -25.76 10.12 -16.83
N ASN A 28 -27.02 9.84 -16.51
CA ASN A 28 -28.16 10.64 -16.95
C ASN A 28 -28.18 12.08 -16.40
N THR A 29 -27.33 12.41 -15.41
CA THR A 29 -27.16 13.79 -14.96
C THR A 29 -26.17 14.60 -15.81
N PHE A 30 -25.28 13.94 -16.54
CA PHE A 30 -24.27 14.59 -17.38
C PHE A 30 -24.85 15.03 -18.73
N ALA A 31 -24.34 16.16 -19.22
CA ALA A 31 -24.50 16.53 -20.62
C ALA A 31 -23.67 15.57 -21.52
N ALA A 32 -23.99 15.53 -22.81
CA ALA A 32 -23.20 14.75 -23.77
C ALA A 32 -21.72 15.19 -23.74
N GLY A 33 -20.80 14.24 -23.51
CA GLY A 33 -19.37 14.51 -23.39
C GLY A 33 -18.94 15.13 -22.05
N GLY A 34 -19.82 15.14 -21.04
CA GLY A 34 -19.48 15.63 -19.71
C GLY A 34 -18.34 14.84 -19.05
N ILE A 35 -17.54 15.54 -18.24
CA ILE A 35 -16.30 15.03 -17.66
C ILE A 35 -16.41 14.94 -16.14
N TYR A 36 -15.97 13.82 -15.56
CA TYR A 36 -15.72 13.68 -14.13
C TYR A 36 -14.22 13.58 -13.89
N SER A 37 -13.73 14.22 -12.84
CA SER A 37 -12.33 14.12 -12.42
C SER A 37 -12.22 14.17 -10.91
N ASP A 38 -11.41 13.29 -10.34
CA ASP A 38 -11.01 13.32 -8.94
C ASP A 38 -9.54 12.86 -8.80
N PRO A 39 -8.92 13.00 -7.61
CA PRO A 39 -7.52 12.61 -7.38
C PRO A 39 -7.18 11.14 -7.66
N ALA A 40 -8.16 10.23 -7.69
CA ALA A 40 -7.98 8.80 -7.91
C ALA A 40 -8.31 8.35 -9.33
N SER A 41 -9.29 8.97 -10.00
CA SER A 41 -9.72 8.59 -11.36
C SER A 41 -8.97 9.33 -12.46
N GLY A 42 -8.50 10.56 -12.20
CA GLY A 42 -8.20 11.51 -13.26
C GLY A 42 -9.44 11.84 -14.09
N GLU A 43 -9.25 12.41 -15.28
CA GLU A 43 -10.36 12.79 -16.16
C GLU A 43 -10.96 11.58 -16.89
N ILE A 44 -12.27 11.38 -16.72
CA ILE A 44 -13.06 10.32 -17.36
C ILE A 44 -14.39 10.88 -17.89
N SER A 45 -14.95 10.25 -18.92
CA SER A 45 -16.21 10.68 -19.53
C SER A 45 -17.06 9.49 -20.00
N GLY A 46 -18.35 9.73 -20.22
CA GLY A 46 -19.30 8.71 -20.69
C GLY A 46 -19.32 7.46 -19.79
N GLU A 47 -19.35 6.28 -20.40
CA GLU A 47 -19.41 4.99 -19.69
C GLU A 47 -18.26 4.76 -18.69
N ALA A 48 -17.12 5.44 -18.85
CA ALA A 48 -16.03 5.34 -17.89
C ALA A 48 -16.43 5.87 -16.49
N ILE A 49 -17.35 6.84 -16.42
CA ILE A 49 -17.90 7.35 -15.16
C ILE A 49 -18.69 6.25 -14.44
N ALA A 50 -19.58 5.56 -15.16
CA ALA A 50 -20.37 4.45 -14.63
C ALA A 50 -19.48 3.28 -14.19
N ALA A 51 -18.47 2.95 -14.98
CA ALA A 51 -17.50 1.91 -14.64
C ALA A 51 -16.67 2.29 -13.39
N ASN A 52 -16.31 3.56 -13.24
CA ASN A 52 -15.60 4.05 -12.06
C ASN A 52 -16.46 3.92 -10.79
N ALA A 53 -17.72 4.37 -10.85
CA ALA A 53 -18.66 4.26 -9.74
C ALA A 53 -18.87 2.79 -9.31
N LYS A 54 -19.11 1.90 -10.27
CA LYS A 54 -19.26 0.45 -10.01
C LYS A 54 -18.02 -0.19 -9.37
N ARG A 55 -16.80 0.19 -9.82
CA ARG A 55 -15.56 -0.27 -9.16
C ARG A 55 -15.48 0.22 -7.71
N LEU A 56 -15.83 1.48 -7.46
CA LEU A 56 -15.82 2.04 -6.11
C LEU A 56 -16.81 1.31 -5.21
N TRP A 57 -18.02 1.00 -5.68
CA TRP A 57 -19.02 0.26 -4.91
C TRP A 57 -18.66 -1.22 -4.72
N THR A 58 -17.89 -1.80 -5.63
CA THR A 58 -17.31 -3.14 -5.42
C THR A 58 -16.32 -3.11 -4.24
N ALA A 59 -15.52 -2.04 -4.11
CA ALA A 59 -14.61 -1.85 -2.99
C ALA A 59 -15.31 -1.45 -1.68
N PHE A 60 -16.38 -0.65 -1.77
CA PHE A 60 -17.19 -0.11 -0.67
C PHE A 60 -18.69 -0.32 -0.95
N PRO A 61 -19.25 -1.51 -0.65
CA PRO A 61 -20.64 -1.83 -0.98
C PRO A 61 -21.70 -1.01 -0.24
N ASP A 62 -21.30 -0.37 0.86
CA ASP A 62 -22.08 0.52 1.72
C ASP A 62 -21.69 2.00 1.55
N LEU A 63 -21.10 2.36 0.40
CA LEU A 63 -20.67 3.73 0.12
C LEU A 63 -21.85 4.71 0.22
N SER A 64 -21.64 5.82 0.92
CA SER A 64 -22.59 6.93 0.98
C SER A 64 -21.86 8.26 1.12
N PHE A 65 -22.55 9.33 0.76
CA PHE A 65 -22.11 10.70 0.87
C PHE A 65 -23.11 11.47 1.74
N ASP A 66 -22.66 11.89 2.92
CA ASP A 66 -23.39 12.85 3.73
C ASP A 66 -23.12 14.25 3.20
N ILE A 67 -24.13 14.92 2.67
CA ILE A 67 -23.98 16.26 2.11
C ILE A 67 -23.97 17.28 3.25
N VAL A 68 -22.83 17.95 3.43
CA VAL A 68 -22.60 18.96 4.48
C VAL A 68 -23.13 20.32 4.03
N SER A 69 -22.80 20.70 2.79
CA SER A 69 -23.26 21.95 2.20
C SER A 69 -23.43 21.82 0.68
N LEU A 70 -24.36 22.57 0.12
CA LEU A 70 -24.59 22.65 -1.32
C LEU A 70 -24.97 24.08 -1.67
N ALA A 71 -24.18 24.74 -2.51
CA ALA A 71 -24.36 26.15 -2.83
C ALA A 71 -23.98 26.47 -4.28
N GLU A 72 -24.65 27.45 -4.88
CA GLU A 72 -24.19 28.04 -6.13
C GLU A 72 -22.96 28.91 -5.88
N ALA A 73 -21.90 28.67 -6.66
CA ALA A 73 -20.65 29.42 -6.64
C ALA A 73 -20.55 30.43 -7.80
N GLY A 74 -21.65 30.63 -8.52
CA GLY A 74 -21.76 31.45 -9.71
C GLY A 74 -22.72 30.82 -10.72
N LYS A 75 -23.08 31.55 -11.77
CA LYS A 75 -24.03 31.06 -12.77
C LYS A 75 -23.57 29.75 -13.41
N GLY A 76 -24.35 28.68 -13.24
CA GLY A 76 -24.03 27.35 -13.74
C GLY A 76 -22.85 26.68 -13.03
N LYS A 77 -22.49 27.14 -11.83
CA LYS A 77 -21.45 26.53 -10.99
C LYS A 77 -22.02 26.20 -9.62
N VAL A 78 -21.88 24.95 -9.20
CA VAL A 78 -22.35 24.48 -7.89
C VAL A 78 -21.17 23.85 -7.15
N ALA A 79 -21.03 24.17 -5.87
CA ALA A 79 -20.11 23.51 -4.95
C ALA A 79 -20.91 22.65 -3.97
N ALA A 80 -20.49 21.40 -3.80
CA ALA A 80 -21.03 20.48 -2.81
C ALA A 80 -19.91 20.05 -1.86
N GLU A 81 -20.09 20.21 -0.57
CA GLU A 81 -19.23 19.64 0.46
C GLU A 81 -19.88 18.37 0.99
N TRP A 82 -19.10 17.30 1.14
CA TRP A 82 -19.61 16.00 1.54
C TRP A 82 -18.63 15.26 2.46
N ILE A 83 -19.17 14.26 3.17
CA ILE A 83 -18.38 13.24 3.88
C ILE A 83 -18.69 11.89 3.22
N MET A 84 -17.68 11.31 2.57
CA MET A 84 -17.77 9.97 1.99
C MET A 84 -17.53 8.94 3.09
N LYS A 85 -18.50 8.04 3.26
CA LYS A 85 -18.47 6.95 4.22
C LYS A 85 -18.56 5.62 3.50
N GLY A 86 -17.92 4.61 4.07
CA GLY A 86 -18.02 3.24 3.59
C GLY A 86 -17.07 2.30 4.31
N THR A 87 -17.29 1.01 4.12
CA THR A 87 -16.45 -0.06 4.64
C THR A 87 -15.76 -0.77 3.49
N ASN A 88 -14.43 -0.84 3.53
CA ASN A 88 -13.67 -1.51 2.47
C ASN A 88 -13.82 -3.03 2.56
N LYS A 89 -14.79 -3.58 1.82
CA LYS A 89 -15.11 -5.02 1.75
C LYS A 89 -14.59 -5.70 0.48
N GLY A 90 -14.29 -4.92 -0.57
CA GLY A 90 -13.70 -5.42 -1.81
C GLY A 90 -12.24 -5.01 -1.99
N SER A 91 -11.60 -5.54 -3.03
CA SER A 91 -10.26 -5.08 -3.41
C SER A 91 -10.31 -3.61 -3.83
N PHE A 92 -9.29 -2.85 -3.42
CA PHE A 92 -9.14 -1.45 -3.79
C PHE A 92 -7.72 -1.21 -4.28
N ASN A 93 -7.56 -0.66 -5.50
CA ASN A 93 -6.26 -0.42 -6.16
C ASN A 93 -5.32 -1.65 -6.15
N GLY A 94 -5.88 -2.84 -6.37
CA GLY A 94 -5.13 -4.11 -6.40
C GLY A 94 -4.74 -4.65 -5.01
N LEU A 95 -5.13 -3.98 -3.92
CA LEU A 95 -4.92 -4.44 -2.56
C LEU A 95 -6.11 -5.29 -2.08
N PRO A 96 -5.88 -6.27 -1.19
CA PRO A 96 -6.97 -7.04 -0.58
C PRO A 96 -7.86 -6.14 0.30
N PRO A 97 -9.11 -6.55 0.56
CA PRO A 97 -10.01 -5.79 1.42
C PRO A 97 -9.46 -5.65 2.83
N THR A 98 -9.52 -4.43 3.37
CA THR A 98 -8.97 -4.09 4.69
C THR A 98 -9.99 -4.23 5.82
N ASN A 99 -11.28 -4.34 5.49
CA ASN A 99 -12.41 -4.31 6.44
C ASN A 99 -12.48 -3.04 7.31
N ARG A 100 -11.76 -1.98 6.94
CA ARG A 100 -11.77 -0.71 7.66
C ARG A 100 -12.86 0.21 7.14
N ILE A 101 -13.32 1.08 8.03
CA ILE A 101 -14.31 2.12 7.74
C ILE A 101 -13.56 3.39 7.36
N ILE A 102 -14.07 4.09 6.36
CA ILE A 102 -13.63 5.43 5.98
C ILE A 102 -14.72 6.45 6.32
N SER A 103 -14.28 7.66 6.63
CA SER A 103 -15.09 8.86 6.79
C SER A 103 -14.24 10.02 6.28
N LEU A 104 -14.35 10.29 4.99
CA LEU A 104 -13.45 11.15 4.23
C LEU A 104 -14.17 12.45 3.83
N PRO A 105 -13.78 13.61 4.38
CA PRO A 105 -14.26 14.89 3.88
C PRO A 105 -13.79 15.13 2.45
N GLY A 106 -14.67 15.73 1.65
CA GLY A 106 -14.37 16.13 0.28
C GLY A 106 -15.34 17.17 -0.24
N ALA A 107 -15.13 17.57 -1.48
CA ALA A 107 -16.00 18.50 -2.17
C ALA A 107 -16.03 18.26 -3.68
N ASP A 108 -17.17 18.50 -4.29
CA ASP A 108 -17.33 18.53 -5.74
C ASP A 108 -17.61 19.96 -6.21
N VAL A 109 -16.89 20.39 -7.25
CA VAL A 109 -17.19 21.63 -7.98
C VAL A 109 -17.71 21.25 -9.36
N MET A 110 -18.97 21.60 -9.61
CA MET A 110 -19.72 21.21 -10.79
C MET A 110 -19.96 22.40 -11.72
N GLU A 111 -19.76 22.20 -13.02
CA GLU A 111 -20.20 23.11 -14.09
C GLU A 111 -21.44 22.51 -14.76
N ILE A 112 -22.57 23.22 -14.64
CA ILE A 112 -23.90 22.72 -14.99
C ILE A 112 -24.53 23.63 -16.05
N GLY A 113 -24.85 23.04 -17.19
CA GLY A 113 -25.60 23.66 -18.28
C GLY A 113 -27.09 23.33 -18.22
N THR A 114 -27.86 23.86 -19.17
CA THR A 114 -29.27 23.49 -19.36
C THR A 114 -29.44 22.07 -19.88
N ASP A 115 -28.38 21.52 -20.46
CA ASP A 115 -28.27 20.19 -21.06
C ASP A 115 -27.72 19.12 -20.09
N GLY A 116 -27.33 19.51 -18.88
CA GLY A 116 -26.78 18.61 -17.85
C GLY A 116 -25.45 19.08 -17.27
N ILE A 117 -24.81 18.21 -16.49
CA ILE A 117 -23.49 18.46 -15.91
C ILE A 117 -22.42 18.31 -16.99
N ARG A 118 -21.67 19.38 -17.25
CA ARG A 118 -20.56 19.39 -18.21
C ARG A 118 -19.25 18.98 -17.57
N ARG A 119 -19.06 19.32 -16.30
CA ARG A 119 -17.86 18.94 -15.55
C ARG A 119 -18.14 18.76 -14.06
N VAL A 120 -17.53 17.75 -13.46
CA VAL A 120 -17.39 17.59 -12.01
C VAL A 120 -15.90 17.49 -11.70
N ASN A 121 -15.41 18.32 -10.79
CA ASN A 121 -14.09 18.15 -10.19
C ASN A 121 -14.28 17.84 -8.71
N GLY A 122 -14.00 16.60 -8.32
CA GLY A 122 -13.95 16.14 -6.94
C GLY A 122 -12.60 16.43 -6.30
N TYR A 123 -12.62 16.77 -5.02
CA TYR A 123 -11.46 17.05 -4.20
C TYR A 123 -11.58 16.30 -2.89
N PHE A 124 -10.56 15.52 -2.55
CA PHE A 124 -10.43 14.86 -1.25
C PHE A 124 -8.97 14.54 -0.97
N ASP A 125 -8.63 14.29 0.29
CA ASP A 125 -7.26 13.94 0.67
C ASP A 125 -6.97 12.44 0.51
N THR A 126 -6.18 12.11 -0.51
CA THR A 126 -5.75 10.73 -0.78
C THR A 126 -4.86 10.15 0.31
N LYS A 127 -4.12 11.00 1.05
CA LYS A 127 -3.33 10.57 2.21
C LYS A 127 -4.26 10.09 3.33
N THR A 128 -5.26 10.90 3.67
CA THR A 128 -6.27 10.53 4.68
C THR A 128 -7.00 9.24 4.30
N LEU A 129 -7.40 9.07 3.04
CA LEU A 129 -8.01 7.83 2.55
C LEU A 129 -7.10 6.62 2.78
N ALA A 130 -5.82 6.73 2.39
CA ALA A 130 -4.84 5.66 2.57
C ALA A 130 -4.63 5.31 4.05
N GLU A 131 -4.52 6.31 4.93
CA GLU A 131 -4.35 6.10 6.37
C GLU A 131 -5.57 5.44 7.02
N GLN A 132 -6.79 5.85 6.65
CA GLN A 132 -8.03 5.22 7.13
C GLN A 132 -8.14 3.76 6.68
N LEU A 133 -7.62 3.43 5.49
CA LEU A 133 -7.47 2.06 5.00
C LEU A 133 -6.30 1.29 5.67
N GLY A 134 -5.57 1.90 6.59
CA GLY A 134 -4.45 1.26 7.30
C GLY A 134 -3.20 1.12 6.45
N LEU A 135 -3.07 1.91 5.39
CA LEU A 135 -1.90 1.94 4.54
C LEU A 135 -0.88 2.93 5.11
N GLN A 136 0.40 2.58 4.98
CA GLN A 136 1.49 3.45 5.36
C GLN A 136 1.72 4.50 4.26
N VAL A 137 1.68 5.78 4.61
CA VAL A 137 2.09 6.88 3.75
C VAL A 137 3.37 7.49 4.30
N LEU A 138 4.46 7.40 3.55
CA LEU A 138 5.75 7.98 3.92
C LEU A 138 6.15 9.04 2.90
N ILE A 139 6.15 10.30 3.32
CA ILE A 139 6.61 11.43 2.48
C ILE A 139 8.10 11.62 2.73
N GLN A 140 8.90 11.28 1.74
CA GLN A 140 10.35 11.44 1.76
C GLN A 140 10.85 11.84 0.37
N PRO A 141 11.92 12.66 0.27
CA PRO A 141 12.49 12.99 -1.03
C PRO A 141 13.15 11.74 -1.63
N HIS A 142 13.24 11.64 -2.96
CA HIS A 142 14.01 10.56 -3.56
C HIS A 142 15.51 10.63 -3.19
N LYS A 143 16.03 11.85 -3.03
CA LYS A 143 17.41 12.12 -2.62
C LYS A 143 17.50 13.32 -1.67
N LEU A 144 18.42 13.26 -0.72
CA LEU A 144 18.79 14.38 0.14
C LEU A 144 20.30 14.34 0.36
N GLY A 145 21.05 15.19 -0.35
CA GLY A 145 22.51 15.13 -0.34
C GLY A 145 23.01 13.73 -0.72
N PRO A 146 23.83 13.05 0.12
CA PRO A 146 24.33 11.70 -0.17
C PRO A 146 23.29 10.59 0.08
N PHE A 147 22.12 10.91 0.61
CA PHE A 147 21.10 9.93 0.96
C PHE A 147 20.14 9.69 -0.21
N SER A 148 19.83 8.41 -0.47
CA SER A 148 18.75 7.99 -1.37
C SER A 148 17.71 7.24 -0.56
N PHE A 149 16.44 7.48 -0.86
CA PHE A 149 15.33 6.93 -0.10
C PHE A 149 14.51 5.94 -0.94
N GLY A 150 13.81 5.05 -0.27
CA GLY A 150 13.00 4.04 -0.91
C GLY A 150 12.16 3.27 0.11
N PHE A 151 11.80 2.04 -0.21
CA PHE A 151 10.91 1.23 0.62
C PHE A 151 11.52 -0.12 0.96
N SER A 152 11.06 -0.71 2.06
CA SER A 152 11.45 -2.05 2.49
C SER A 152 10.24 -2.87 2.91
N ALA A 153 10.35 -4.18 2.79
CA ALA A 153 9.40 -5.14 3.34
C ALA A 153 10.16 -6.28 4.01
N SER A 154 9.62 -6.82 5.10
CA SER A 154 10.21 -7.93 5.84
C SER A 154 9.17 -9.02 6.07
N VAL A 155 9.62 -10.27 6.09
CA VAL A 155 8.83 -11.43 6.50
C VAL A 155 9.69 -12.30 7.42
N GLN A 156 9.05 -12.87 8.45
CA GLN A 156 9.72 -13.69 9.46
C GLN A 156 9.00 -15.03 9.56
N SER A 157 9.75 -16.13 9.68
CA SER A 157 9.18 -17.47 9.87
C SER A 157 8.72 -17.73 11.30
N GLY A 158 9.08 -16.86 12.24
CA GLY A 158 8.93 -17.08 13.68
C GLY A 158 10.09 -17.87 14.29
N ASN A 159 11.02 -18.37 13.48
CA ASN A 159 12.26 -18.96 13.96
C ASN A 159 13.13 -17.88 14.61
N LYS A 160 13.48 -18.07 15.89
CA LYS A 160 14.29 -17.13 16.67
C LYS A 160 15.77 -17.55 16.77
N THR A 161 16.18 -18.61 16.08
CA THR A 161 17.57 -19.09 16.08
C THR A 161 18.53 -18.00 15.62
N LYS A 162 19.74 -18.01 16.18
CA LYS A 162 20.84 -17.13 15.73
C LYS A 162 21.17 -17.44 14.26
N PRO A 163 21.15 -16.46 13.34
CA PRO A 163 21.49 -16.69 11.94
C PRO A 163 22.93 -17.19 11.80
N GLY A 164 23.11 -18.35 11.19
CA GLY A 164 24.41 -18.88 10.82
C GLY A 164 24.80 -18.55 9.37
N ALA A 165 23.88 -18.02 8.57
CA ALA A 165 24.19 -17.51 7.25
C ALA A 165 23.21 -16.44 6.76
N PHE A 166 23.68 -15.60 5.85
CA PHE A 166 22.87 -14.63 5.12
C PHE A 166 23.06 -14.79 3.61
N GLY A 167 21.96 -14.99 2.88
CA GLY A 167 21.94 -14.84 1.43
C GLY A 167 21.65 -13.39 1.08
N ILE A 168 22.54 -12.74 0.32
CA ILE A 168 22.36 -11.37 -0.15
C ILE A 168 22.31 -11.37 -1.67
N THR A 169 21.17 -10.94 -2.20
CA THR A 169 20.93 -10.75 -3.63
C THR A 169 20.67 -9.28 -3.90
N THR A 170 21.39 -8.68 -4.85
CA THR A 170 21.13 -7.34 -5.36
C THR A 170 20.82 -7.43 -6.83
N ILE A 171 19.81 -6.69 -7.29
CA ILE A 171 19.42 -6.58 -8.69
C ILE A 171 19.23 -5.11 -9.06
N TRP A 172 19.44 -4.79 -10.33
CA TRP A 172 19.12 -3.48 -10.89
C TRP A 172 18.19 -3.65 -12.09
N ASN A 173 17.08 -2.91 -12.08
CA ASN A 173 16.02 -3.06 -13.07
C ASN A 173 15.41 -1.70 -13.44
N ALA A 174 14.81 -1.62 -14.62
CA ALA A 174 14.03 -0.45 -15.02
C ALA A 174 12.77 -0.32 -14.16
N ASP A 175 12.25 0.90 -14.00
CA ASP A 175 11.06 1.15 -13.18
C ASP A 175 9.86 0.31 -13.61
N ALA A 176 9.70 0.08 -14.92
CA ALA A 176 8.62 -0.72 -15.51
C ALA A 176 8.54 -2.16 -14.96
N ASP A 177 9.68 -2.75 -14.59
CA ASP A 177 9.76 -4.14 -14.10
C ASP A 177 9.49 -4.25 -12.60
N THR A 178 9.44 -3.11 -11.90
CA THR A 178 9.43 -3.06 -10.44
C THR A 178 8.22 -3.74 -9.82
N ALA A 179 7.03 -3.55 -10.40
CA ALA A 179 5.80 -4.13 -9.89
C ALA A 179 5.84 -5.67 -9.96
N GLU A 180 6.29 -6.20 -11.10
CA GLU A 180 6.40 -7.64 -11.30
C GLU A 180 7.44 -8.27 -10.36
N ILE A 181 8.64 -7.67 -10.26
CA ILE A 181 9.70 -8.14 -9.35
C ILE A 181 9.20 -8.21 -7.92
N ARG A 182 8.44 -7.20 -7.46
CA ARG A 182 7.88 -7.18 -6.11
C ARG A 182 6.89 -8.31 -5.88
N GLU A 183 6.07 -8.62 -6.88
CA GLU A 183 5.09 -9.70 -6.78
C GLU A 183 5.76 -11.08 -6.74
N LEU A 184 6.72 -11.33 -7.63
CA LEU A 184 7.53 -12.55 -7.62
C LEU A 184 8.31 -12.70 -6.31
N THR A 185 8.85 -11.61 -5.79
CA THR A 185 9.56 -11.59 -4.50
C THR A 185 8.63 -11.95 -3.35
N ARG A 186 7.40 -11.40 -3.31
CA ARG A 186 6.41 -11.70 -2.26
C ARG A 186 6.03 -13.18 -2.28
N LYS A 187 5.74 -13.74 -3.46
CA LYS A 187 5.43 -15.16 -3.63
C LYS A 187 6.60 -16.06 -3.20
N THR A 188 7.82 -15.73 -3.63
CA THR A 188 9.03 -16.46 -3.23
C THR A 188 9.22 -16.41 -1.71
N ALA A 189 9.05 -15.23 -1.10
CA ALA A 189 9.18 -15.05 0.34
C ALA A 189 8.13 -15.87 1.12
N THR A 190 6.91 -16.01 0.60
CA THR A 190 5.88 -16.88 1.18
C THR A 190 6.28 -18.36 1.13
N GLU A 191 6.84 -18.84 0.02
CA GLU A 191 7.34 -20.22 -0.09
C GLU A 191 8.50 -20.49 0.88
N MET A 192 9.39 -19.51 1.05
CA MET A 192 10.54 -19.61 1.96
C MET A 192 10.13 -19.86 3.41
N LEU A 193 8.94 -19.42 3.85
CA LEU A 193 8.44 -19.66 5.20
C LEU A 193 8.34 -21.15 5.56
N GLY A 194 8.19 -22.02 4.57
CA GLY A 194 8.17 -23.48 4.76
C GLY A 194 9.54 -24.16 4.62
N MET A 195 10.61 -23.43 4.31
CA MET A 195 11.94 -24.01 4.07
C MET A 195 12.69 -24.27 5.38
N GLU A 196 13.43 -25.37 5.41
CA GLU A 196 14.19 -25.78 6.58
C GLU A 196 15.25 -24.72 6.94
N GLY A 197 15.26 -24.28 8.20
CA GLY A 197 16.23 -23.32 8.72
C GLY A 197 16.10 -21.89 8.18
N PHE A 198 15.02 -21.57 7.45
CA PHE A 198 14.73 -20.19 7.08
C PHE A 198 14.28 -19.39 8.31
N ILE A 199 14.92 -18.25 8.55
CA ILE A 199 14.64 -17.37 9.70
C ILE A 199 13.73 -16.22 9.25
N GLY A 200 14.13 -15.54 8.19
CA GLY A 200 13.36 -14.44 7.63
C GLY A 200 14.03 -13.83 6.42
N LEU A 201 13.34 -12.87 5.82
CA LEU A 201 13.81 -12.12 4.67
C LEU A 201 13.42 -10.66 4.78
N THR A 202 14.38 -9.78 4.46
CA THR A 202 14.15 -8.34 4.30
C THR A 202 14.52 -7.94 2.88
N THR A 203 13.59 -7.25 2.24
CA THR A 203 13.78 -6.66 0.92
C THR A 203 13.80 -5.14 1.05
N MET A 204 14.61 -4.49 0.23
CA MET A 204 14.65 -3.05 0.14
C MET A 204 14.83 -2.64 -1.33
N ARG A 205 14.24 -1.51 -1.68
CA ARG A 205 14.39 -0.89 -3.01
C ARG A 205 14.78 0.55 -2.81
N ILE A 206 15.86 0.97 -3.45
CA ILE A 206 16.33 2.36 -3.45
C ILE A 206 16.63 2.72 -4.91
N GLY A 207 15.76 3.51 -5.54
CA GLY A 207 15.80 3.73 -6.98
C GLY A 207 15.64 2.42 -7.77
N ASP A 208 16.50 2.23 -8.76
CA ASP A 208 16.61 1.03 -9.60
C ASP A 208 17.19 -0.19 -8.87
N ARG A 209 17.78 -0.01 -7.69
CA ARG A 209 18.48 -1.07 -6.96
C ARG A 209 17.56 -1.78 -5.96
N GLY A 210 17.28 -3.05 -6.23
CA GLY A 210 16.63 -3.98 -5.30
C GLY A 210 17.65 -4.82 -4.54
N ILE A 211 17.47 -4.97 -3.22
CA ILE A 211 18.31 -5.81 -2.37
C ILE A 211 17.39 -6.74 -1.57
N THR A 212 17.72 -8.03 -1.56
CA THR A 212 17.08 -9.06 -0.75
C THR A 212 18.14 -9.66 0.16
N ILE A 213 17.90 -9.61 1.47
CA ILE A 213 18.69 -10.26 2.50
C ILE A 213 17.81 -11.36 3.08
N SER A 214 18.31 -12.59 3.12
CA SER A 214 17.62 -13.74 3.74
C SER A 214 18.51 -14.32 4.83
N ALA A 215 17.95 -14.57 6.01
CA ALA A 215 18.66 -15.15 7.14
C ALA A 215 18.33 -16.64 7.27
N TRP A 216 19.36 -17.43 7.56
CA TRP A 216 19.29 -18.89 7.63
C TRP A 216 20.10 -19.40 8.83
N GLU A 217 19.70 -20.56 9.36
CA GLU A 217 20.45 -21.21 10.44
C GLU A 217 21.82 -21.72 9.96
N LYS A 218 21.90 -22.22 8.72
CA LYS A 218 23.12 -22.77 8.12
C LYS A 218 23.26 -22.37 6.65
N PRO A 219 24.50 -22.19 6.14
CA PRO A 219 24.71 -21.73 4.76
C PRO A 219 24.21 -22.71 3.69
N GLU A 220 24.24 -24.02 3.94
CA GLU A 220 23.82 -25.04 2.97
C GLU A 220 22.31 -25.00 2.70
N GLN A 221 21.52 -24.49 3.65
CA GLN A 221 20.06 -24.41 3.55
C GLN A 221 19.60 -23.42 2.48
N ILE A 222 20.42 -22.42 2.12
CA ILE A 222 20.13 -21.45 1.06
C ILE A 222 19.93 -22.14 -0.30
N MET A 223 20.60 -23.27 -0.52
CA MET A 223 20.52 -24.02 -1.78
C MET A 223 19.13 -24.60 -2.05
N GLN A 224 18.24 -24.64 -1.05
CA GLN A 224 16.83 -25.01 -1.22
C GLN A 224 16.11 -24.12 -2.25
N LEU A 225 16.49 -22.84 -2.35
CA LEU A 225 15.94 -21.90 -3.33
C LEU A 225 16.12 -22.38 -4.78
N ARG A 226 17.15 -23.18 -5.06
CA ARG A 226 17.43 -23.69 -6.42
C ARG A 226 16.62 -24.92 -6.79
N LYS A 227 15.89 -25.52 -5.83
CA LYS A 227 15.19 -26.80 -6.04
C LYS A 227 13.85 -26.66 -6.79
N GLY A 228 13.40 -25.44 -7.10
CA GLY A 228 12.18 -25.19 -7.87
C GLY A 228 11.37 -24.00 -7.35
N GLY A 229 10.06 -24.01 -7.58
CA GLY A 229 9.11 -23.03 -7.05
C GLY A 229 9.18 -21.65 -7.73
N THR A 230 8.59 -20.65 -7.06
CA THR A 230 8.52 -19.27 -7.56
C THR A 230 9.91 -18.68 -7.79
N HIS A 231 10.92 -19.06 -6.98
CA HIS A 231 12.29 -18.58 -7.20
C HIS A 231 12.82 -19.03 -8.57
N ALA A 232 12.57 -20.27 -8.97
CA ALA A 232 13.00 -20.76 -10.29
C ALA A 232 12.27 -20.04 -11.44
N GLU A 233 11.00 -19.68 -11.26
CA GLU A 233 10.25 -18.84 -12.21
C GLU A 233 10.83 -17.43 -12.31
N ALA A 234 11.14 -16.81 -11.17
CA ALA A 234 11.81 -15.51 -11.13
C ALA A 234 13.17 -15.56 -11.83
N MET A 235 13.95 -16.62 -11.66
CA MET A 235 15.22 -16.81 -12.37
C MET A 235 15.03 -16.98 -13.87
N LYS A 236 13.99 -17.69 -14.33
CA LYS A 236 13.67 -17.78 -15.78
C LYS A 236 13.37 -16.40 -16.35
N ARG A 237 12.57 -15.58 -15.64
CA ARG A 237 12.27 -14.20 -16.05
C ARG A 237 13.53 -13.33 -16.04
N PHE A 238 14.37 -13.47 -15.02
CA PHE A 238 15.65 -12.75 -14.91
C PHE A 238 16.57 -13.00 -16.10
N TRP A 239 16.72 -14.26 -16.52
CA TRP A 239 17.56 -14.60 -17.67
C TRP A 239 16.96 -14.19 -19.02
N ALA A 240 15.65 -13.96 -19.08
CA ALA A 240 14.99 -13.46 -20.29
C ALA A 240 15.15 -11.94 -20.40
N GLU A 241 14.48 -11.18 -19.51
CA GLU A 241 14.32 -9.73 -19.65
C GLU A 241 14.20 -8.98 -18.31
N LEU A 242 14.00 -9.68 -17.18
CA LEU A 242 13.67 -9.06 -15.91
C LEU A 242 14.95 -8.61 -15.17
N SER A 243 15.23 -7.30 -15.14
CA SER A 243 16.48 -6.71 -14.62
C SER A 243 17.64 -6.75 -15.62
N HIS A 244 18.58 -5.80 -15.51
CA HIS A 244 19.75 -5.71 -16.38
C HIS A 244 21.07 -6.10 -15.69
N SER A 245 21.10 -6.24 -14.36
CA SER A 245 22.25 -6.78 -13.64
C SER A 245 21.88 -7.38 -12.29
N ALA A 246 22.72 -8.29 -11.78
CA ALA A 246 22.57 -8.89 -10.46
C ALA A 246 23.92 -9.20 -9.79
N PHE A 247 23.91 -9.24 -8.47
CA PHE A 247 24.98 -9.72 -7.61
C PHE A 247 24.38 -10.62 -6.53
N THR A 248 24.94 -11.81 -6.33
CA THR A 248 24.49 -12.75 -5.30
C THR A 248 25.66 -13.24 -4.47
N SER A 249 25.46 -13.39 -3.17
CA SER A 249 26.50 -13.83 -2.23
C SER A 249 25.90 -14.52 -1.01
N VAL A 250 26.70 -15.37 -0.37
CA VAL A 250 26.38 -16.00 0.92
C VAL A 250 27.44 -15.57 1.93
N TRP A 251 26.99 -15.12 3.10
CA TRP A 251 27.84 -14.63 4.17
C TRP A 251 27.63 -15.48 5.41
N VAL A 252 28.73 -15.93 6.01
CA VAL A 252 28.74 -16.63 7.31
C VAL A 252 29.29 -15.65 8.35
N PRO A 253 28.64 -15.48 9.51
CA PRO A 253 29.10 -14.54 10.52
C PRO A 253 30.43 -14.99 11.11
N HIS A 254 31.42 -14.10 11.14
CA HIS A 254 32.68 -14.34 11.88
C HIS A 254 32.41 -14.42 13.39
N HIS A 255 31.56 -13.54 13.91
CA HIS A 255 31.12 -13.52 15.31
C HIS A 255 29.73 -12.89 15.42
N ILE A 256 28.99 -13.25 16.47
CA ILE A 256 27.71 -12.63 16.85
C ILE A 256 27.81 -12.21 18.31
N ASN A 257 27.68 -10.92 18.56
CA ASN A 257 27.66 -10.39 19.93
C ASN A 257 26.40 -10.85 20.68
N PRO A 258 26.44 -10.97 22.01
CA PRO A 258 25.27 -11.27 22.81
C PRO A 258 24.14 -10.27 22.55
N MET A 259 22.90 -10.75 22.51
CA MET A 259 21.74 -9.87 22.43
C MET A 259 21.63 -9.07 23.73
N LEU A 260 21.49 -7.75 23.62
CA LEU A 260 21.35 -6.87 24.78
C LEU A 260 19.87 -6.56 25.02
N ILE A 261 19.39 -6.88 26.23
CA ILE A 261 18.01 -6.59 26.65
C ILE A 261 18.03 -5.62 27.83
N ARG A 262 17.16 -4.61 27.74
CA ARG A 262 16.95 -3.66 28.82
C ARG A 262 16.03 -4.27 29.86
N CYS A 263 16.47 -4.31 31.12
CA CYS A 263 15.59 -4.64 32.24
C CYS A 263 14.56 -3.51 32.41
N THR A 264 13.28 -3.86 32.46
CA THR A 264 12.17 -2.90 32.63
C THR A 264 12.10 -2.34 34.05
N THR A 265 12.66 -3.05 35.05
CA THR A 265 12.66 -2.62 36.46
C THR A 265 13.79 -1.66 36.78
N CYS A 266 15.05 -2.02 36.49
CA CYS A 266 16.21 -1.21 36.86
C CYS A 266 16.84 -0.42 35.70
N GLY A 267 16.33 -0.59 34.47
CA GLY A 267 16.80 0.12 33.27
C GLY A 267 18.18 -0.31 32.73
N LYS A 268 18.90 -1.22 33.39
CA LYS A 268 20.22 -1.70 32.95
C LYS A 268 20.12 -2.56 31.69
N MET A 269 21.12 -2.44 30.80
CA MET A 269 21.30 -3.35 29.66
C MET A 269 22.02 -4.62 30.11
N ASN A 270 21.55 -5.78 29.67
CA ASN A 270 22.09 -7.08 30.07
C ASN A 270 22.28 -7.96 28.83
N ALA A 271 23.38 -8.70 28.79
CA ALA A 271 23.61 -9.73 27.78
C ALA A 271 22.68 -10.92 28.06
N HIS A 272 21.63 -11.06 27.26
CA HIS A 272 20.60 -12.08 27.41
C HIS A 272 21.19 -13.50 27.46
N ASP A 273 22.12 -13.77 26.54
CA ASP A 273 22.72 -15.09 26.31
C ASP A 273 23.71 -15.54 27.41
N ILE A 274 24.11 -14.62 28.31
CA ILE A 274 25.17 -14.89 29.29
C ILE A 274 24.60 -15.28 30.66
N LYS A 275 23.38 -14.83 31.00
CA LYS A 275 22.74 -15.05 32.32
C LYS A 275 21.34 -15.66 32.23
N SER A 276 21.08 -16.44 31.18
CA SER A 276 19.79 -17.14 31.00
C SER A 276 18.56 -16.23 31.17
N GLY A 277 18.66 -14.99 30.70
CA GLY A 277 17.56 -14.03 30.81
C GLY A 277 17.39 -13.36 32.18
N VAL A 278 18.35 -13.41 33.11
CA VAL A 278 18.23 -12.72 34.42
C VAL A 278 19.11 -11.46 34.49
N CYS A 279 18.54 -10.38 34.99
CA CYS A 279 19.23 -9.11 35.19
C CYS A 279 20.16 -9.14 36.41
N SER A 280 21.19 -8.29 36.40
CA SER A 280 22.04 -8.04 37.57
C SER A 280 21.31 -7.60 38.85
N CYS A 281 20.08 -7.08 38.76
CA CYS A 281 19.26 -6.73 39.93
C CYS A 281 18.38 -7.89 40.44
N GLY A 282 18.47 -9.08 39.85
CA GLY A 282 17.68 -10.26 40.23
C GLY A 282 16.38 -10.44 39.44
N GLU A 283 15.94 -9.44 38.68
CA GLU A 283 14.72 -9.51 37.88
C GLU A 283 14.89 -10.29 36.59
N THR A 284 13.84 -11.00 36.17
CA THR A 284 13.78 -11.65 34.85
C THR A 284 13.71 -10.58 33.76
N LEU A 285 14.52 -10.75 32.72
CA LEU A 285 14.52 -9.88 31.55
C LEU A 285 13.27 -10.14 30.70
N PRO A 286 12.77 -9.12 29.98
CA PRO A 286 11.78 -9.33 28.93
C PRO A 286 12.19 -10.40 27.93
N GLU A 287 11.20 -10.98 27.25
CA GLU A 287 11.43 -11.93 26.17
C GLU A 287 12.36 -11.32 25.10
N ALA A 288 13.33 -12.12 24.66
CA ALA A 288 14.24 -11.72 23.60
C ALA A 288 13.51 -11.55 22.26
N PRO A 289 13.76 -10.47 21.51
CA PRO A 289 13.33 -10.40 20.12
C PRO A 289 14.03 -11.47 19.28
N ALA A 290 13.53 -11.71 18.06
CA ALA A 290 14.24 -12.52 17.09
C ALA A 290 15.57 -11.86 16.70
N TYR A 291 16.58 -12.66 16.32
CA TYR A 291 17.88 -12.15 15.85
C TYR A 291 17.81 -11.50 14.47
N TYR A 292 16.74 -11.72 13.72
CA TYR A 292 16.50 -11.21 12.38
C TYR A 292 15.04 -10.82 12.21
#